data_AF-A0A1F4YBV0-F1
#
_entry.id   AF-A0A1F4YBV0-F1
#
_cell.length_a   1.000
_cell.length_b   1.000
_cell.length_c   1.000
_cell.angle_alpha   90.00
_cell.angle_beta   90.00
_cell.angle_gamma   90.00
#
_symmetry.space_group_name_H-M   'P 1'
#
loop_
_entity.id
_entity.type
_entity.pdbx_description
1 polymer ?
#
loop_
_entity_poly.entity_id
_entity_poly.type
_entity_poly.pdbx_seq_one_letter_code
_entity_poly.pdbx_strand_id
1 'polypeptide(L)'
;MPKRYVIIGLVLVLCLVILACERMAPPISSEEFIDLASIPASYGSLVSVSTIPAYPEWVQLWFQDSVGTIRVVRVDFTDFRMMQNVRTITRN
;
A
#
# COMPACT_ATOMS: atom_id res chain seq x y z
N MET A 1 -20.80 -47.31 1.11
CA MET A 1 -21.28 -46.08 0.42
C MET A 1 -20.73 -44.73 0.94
N PRO A 2 -19.98 -44.56 2.06
CA PRO A 2 -19.59 -43.21 2.53
C PRO A 2 -18.33 -42.62 1.89
N LYS A 3 -17.41 -43.43 1.34
CA LYS A 3 -16.11 -42.95 0.80
C LYS A 3 -16.25 -41.97 -0.37
N ARG A 4 -17.29 -42.12 -1.21
CA ARG A 4 -17.53 -41.23 -2.36
C ARG A 4 -17.93 -39.81 -1.91
N TYR A 5 -18.72 -39.69 -0.85
CA TYR A 5 -19.14 -38.40 -0.30
C TYR A 5 -18.00 -37.67 0.42
N VAL A 6 -17.09 -38.41 1.08
CA VAL A 6 -15.90 -37.83 1.70
C VAL A 6 -14.96 -37.24 0.65
N ILE A 7 -14.76 -37.93 -0.47
CA ILE A 7 -13.93 -37.43 -1.58
C ILE A 7 -14.57 -36.19 -2.21
N ILE A 8 -15.88 -36.20 -2.44
CA ILE A 8 -16.60 -35.03 -2.98
C ILE A 8 -16.47 -33.84 -2.04
N GLY A 9 -16.67 -34.04 -0.73
CA GLY A 9 -16.50 -32.98 0.28
C GLY A 9 -15.09 -32.41 0.30
N LEU A 10 -14.06 -33.27 0.23
CA LEU A 10 -12.66 -32.85 0.18
C LEU A 10 -12.35 -32.00 -1.06
N VAL A 11 -12.83 -32.42 -2.23
CA VAL A 11 -12.64 -31.68 -3.49
C VAL A 11 -13.37 -30.32 -3.43
N LEU A 12 -14.56 -30.28 -2.84
CA LEU A 12 -15.35 -29.05 -2.72
C LEU A 12 -14.66 -28.04 -1.79
N VAL A 13 -14.10 -28.51 -0.67
CA VAL A 13 -13.29 -27.68 0.23
C VAL A 13 -12.03 -27.19 -0.48
N LEU A 14 -11.34 -28.05 -1.24
CA LEU A 14 -10.15 -27.66 -1.98
C LEU A 14 -10.45 -26.59 -3.04
N CYS A 15 -11.56 -26.73 -3.79
CA CYS A 15 -12.01 -25.71 -4.74
C CYS A 15 -12.33 -24.37 -4.06
N LEU A 16 -12.96 -24.38 -2.88
CA LEU A 16 -13.25 -23.17 -2.13
C LEU A 16 -11.99 -22.44 -1.65
N VAL A 17 -10.94 -23.18 -1.26
CA VAL A 17 -9.65 -22.61 -0.86
C VAL A 17 -8.92 -21.97 -2.05
N ILE A 18 -8.97 -22.60 -3.23
CA ILE A 18 -8.35 -22.05 -4.45
C ILE A 18 -9.05 -20.76 -4.89
N LEU A 19 -10.40 -20.73 -4.87
CA LEU A 19 -11.20 -19.54 -5.19
C LEU A 19 -10.99 -18.39 -4.18
N ALA A 20 -10.68 -18.71 -2.92
CA ALA A 20 -10.38 -17.70 -1.91
C ALA A 20 -9.00 -17.03 -2.12
N CYS A 21 -8.07 -17.71 -2.79
CA CYS A 21 -6.71 -17.21 -3.00
C CYS A 21 -6.65 -16.09 -4.07
N GLU A 22 -7.59 -16.05 -5.02
CA GLU A 22 -7.64 -15.00 -6.05
C GLU A 22 -8.08 -13.62 -5.54
N ARG A 23 -8.51 -13.51 -4.26
CA ARG A 23 -8.81 -12.23 -3.62
C ARG A 23 -7.63 -11.61 -2.86
N MET A 24 -6.41 -12.07 -3.10
CA MET A 24 -5.24 -11.34 -2.64
C MET A 24 -5.20 -9.97 -3.34
N ALA A 25 -5.07 -8.93 -2.53
CA ALA A 25 -5.25 -7.52 -2.91
C ALA A 25 -4.55 -7.15 -4.23
N PRO A 26 -5.12 -6.23 -5.02
CA PRO A 26 -4.49 -5.76 -6.26
C PRO A 26 -3.05 -5.33 -5.97
N PRO A 27 -2.11 -5.57 -6.91
CA PRO A 27 -0.74 -5.15 -6.75
C PRO A 27 -0.72 -3.65 -6.42
N ILE A 28 -0.01 -3.31 -5.34
CA ILE A 28 0.19 -1.92 -4.96
C ILE A 28 0.90 -1.25 -6.13
N SER A 29 0.17 -0.41 -6.86
CA SER A 29 0.72 0.34 -7.96
C SER A 29 1.72 1.35 -7.39
N SER A 30 2.99 1.17 -7.76
CA SER A 30 4.11 2.02 -7.36
C SER A 30 4.73 2.63 -8.61
N GLU A 31 5.02 3.92 -8.55
CA GLU A 31 5.81 4.60 -9.57
C GLU A 31 7.28 4.61 -9.18
N GLU A 32 8.14 4.57 -10.19
CA GLU A 32 9.58 4.75 -10.02
C GLU A 32 9.83 6.14 -9.42
N PHE A 33 10.44 6.16 -8.24
CA PHE A 33 10.74 7.37 -7.51
C PHE A 33 12.21 7.69 -7.69
N ILE A 34 12.50 8.50 -8.70
CA ILE A 34 13.89 8.80 -9.06
C ILE A 34 14.53 9.75 -8.03
N ASP A 35 13.76 10.72 -7.50
CA ASP A 35 14.22 11.70 -6.53
C ASP A 35 13.03 12.44 -5.87
N LEU A 36 13.27 13.12 -4.73
CA LEU A 36 12.34 14.03 -4.06
C LEU A 36 11.80 15.13 -4.98
N ALA A 37 12.53 15.49 -6.04
CA ALA A 37 12.06 16.41 -7.08
C ALA A 37 10.81 15.91 -7.84
N SER A 38 10.54 14.60 -7.80
CA SER A 38 9.31 14.01 -8.37
C SER A 38 8.06 14.30 -7.53
N ILE A 39 8.21 14.73 -6.28
CA ILE A 39 7.08 15.07 -5.41
C ILE A 39 6.54 16.45 -5.82
N PRO A 40 5.23 16.57 -6.12
CA PRO A 40 4.65 17.84 -6.55
C PRO A 40 4.84 18.95 -5.51
N ALA A 41 5.35 20.11 -5.96
CA ALA A 41 5.47 21.30 -5.11
C ALA A 41 4.12 21.76 -4.52
N SER A 42 3.00 21.41 -5.17
CA SER A 42 1.65 21.65 -4.67
C SER A 42 1.32 20.92 -3.37
N TYR A 43 2.13 19.93 -2.97
CA TYR A 43 1.93 19.23 -1.70
C TYR A 43 2.31 20.09 -0.49
N GLY A 44 3.08 21.15 -0.72
CA GLY A 44 3.48 22.12 0.29
C GLY A 44 4.85 21.80 0.89
N SER A 45 5.07 22.23 2.12
CA SER A 45 6.35 22.07 2.81
C SER A 45 6.40 20.72 3.55
N LEU A 46 7.55 20.06 3.53
CA LEU A 46 7.79 18.87 4.35
C LEU A 46 7.79 19.29 5.83
N VAL A 47 6.84 18.78 6.61
CA VAL A 47 6.65 19.12 8.03
C VAL A 47 7.07 17.99 8.97
N SER A 48 7.10 16.74 8.49
CA SER A 48 7.52 15.60 9.29
C SER A 48 7.99 14.44 8.41
N VAL A 49 8.81 13.57 9.01
CA VAL A 49 9.26 12.30 8.44
C VAL A 49 9.08 11.23 9.51
N SER A 50 8.46 10.12 9.15
CA SER A 50 8.30 8.99 10.08
C SER A 50 8.62 7.66 9.41
N THR A 51 9.19 6.76 10.19
CA THR A 51 9.45 5.37 9.81
C THR A 51 8.64 4.43 10.69
N ILE A 52 8.41 3.21 10.22
CA ILE A 52 7.72 2.17 10.99
C ILE A 52 8.73 1.04 11.19
N PRO A 53 9.04 0.62 12.42
CA PRO A 53 10.04 -0.43 12.66
C PRO A 53 9.76 -1.76 11.96
N ALA A 54 8.49 -2.06 11.69
CA ALA A 54 8.06 -3.25 10.95
C ALA A 54 8.37 -3.18 9.43
N TYR A 55 8.65 -1.98 8.90
CA TYR A 55 8.92 -1.68 7.50
C TYR A 55 10.04 -0.63 7.41
N PRO A 56 11.28 -0.98 7.82
CA PRO A 56 12.38 -0.02 7.96
C PRO A 56 12.80 0.64 6.64
N GLU A 57 12.57 -0.04 5.53
CA GLU A 57 12.80 0.45 4.16
C GLU A 57 11.78 1.52 3.71
N TRP A 58 10.61 1.54 4.36
CA TRP A 58 9.54 2.48 4.06
C TRP A 58 9.58 3.71 4.96
N VAL A 59 9.55 4.86 4.31
CA VAL A 59 9.50 6.16 4.97
C VAL A 59 8.24 6.90 4.56
N GLN A 60 7.61 7.55 5.52
CA GLN A 60 6.46 8.42 5.30
C GLN A 60 6.92 9.87 5.38
N LEU A 61 6.74 10.59 4.28
CA LEU A 61 7.01 12.02 4.16
C LEU A 61 5.69 12.77 4.30
N TRP A 62 5.62 13.70 5.25
CA TRP A 62 4.42 14.45 5.58
C TRP A 62 4.57 15.87 5.08
N PHE A 63 3.77 16.23 4.08
CA PHE A 63 3.74 17.58 3.52
C PHE A 63 2.51 18.32 4.00
N GLN A 64 2.62 19.63 4.22
CA GLN A 64 1.50 20.49 4.56
C GLN A 64 1.44 21.68 3.61
N ASP A 65 0.28 21.88 2.98
CA ASP A 65 0.03 23.06 2.14
C ASP A 65 -0.42 24.29 2.97
N SER A 66 -0.53 25.44 2.31
CA SER A 66 -0.88 26.72 2.93
C SER A 66 -2.30 26.74 3.54
N VAL A 67 -3.16 25.82 3.12
CA VAL A 67 -4.54 25.66 3.63
C VAL A 67 -4.57 24.68 4.81
N GLY A 68 -3.44 24.05 5.12
CA GLY A 68 -3.30 23.09 6.22
C GLY A 68 -3.70 21.66 5.86
N THR A 69 -3.84 21.34 4.56
CA THR A 69 -4.02 19.96 4.11
C THR A 69 -2.70 19.22 4.22
N ILE A 70 -2.73 18.05 4.85
CA ILE A 70 -1.58 17.17 4.97
C ILE A 70 -1.63 16.12 3.85
N ARG A 71 -0.52 15.93 3.13
CA ARG A 71 -0.33 14.86 2.15
C ARG A 71 0.81 13.96 2.60
N VAL A 72 0.53 12.67 2.72
CA VAL A 72 1.51 11.67 3.15
C VAL A 72 1.95 10.86 1.94
N VAL A 73 3.23 11.00 1.61
CA VAL A 73 3.90 10.26 0.54
C VAL A 73 4.68 9.11 1.17
N ARG A 74 4.59 7.92 0.61
CA ARG A 74 5.33 6.74 1.09
C ARG A 74 6.37 6.36 0.07
N VAL A 75 7.62 6.33 0.51
CA VAL A 75 8.78 6.06 -0.33
C VAL A 75 9.52 4.85 0.26
N ASP A 76 9.86 3.92 -0.61
CA ASP A 76 10.81 2.85 -0.36
C ASP A 76 12.19 3.30 -0.86
N PHE A 77 13.14 3.42 0.05
CA PHE A 77 14.51 3.86 -0.26
C PHE A 77 15.43 2.72 -0.73
N THR A 78 14.99 1.47 -0.68
CA THR A 78 15.74 0.32 -1.19
C THR A 78 15.61 0.21 -2.69
N ASP A 79 14.36 0.24 -3.16
CA ASP A 79 14.01 0.06 -4.58
C ASP A 79 13.71 1.38 -5.29
N PHE A 80 13.84 2.52 -4.59
CA PHE A 80 13.51 3.85 -5.10
C PHE A 80 12.10 3.89 -5.68
N ARG A 81 11.12 3.49 -4.87
CA ARG A 81 9.70 3.42 -5.27
C ARG A 81 8.84 4.32 -4.43
N MET A 82 7.87 4.97 -5.07
CA MET A 82 6.84 5.75 -4.39
C MET A 82 5.49 5.08 -4.60
N MET A 83 4.74 4.91 -3.51
CA MET A 83 3.35 4.47 -3.64
C MET A 83 2.53 5.56 -4.35
N GLN A 84 1.80 5.21 -5.41
CA GLN A 84 0.91 6.16 -6.10
C GLN A 84 -0.20 6.70 -5.18
N ASN A 85 -0.59 5.91 -4.19
CA ASN A 85 -1.64 6.28 -3.24
C ASN A 85 -1.12 7.24 -2.17
N VAL A 86 -1.18 8.53 -2.47
CA VAL A 86 -0.91 9.61 -1.51
C VAL A 86 -2.12 9.74 -0.58
N ARG A 87 -1.85 9.71 0.73
CA ARG A 87 -2.90 9.89 1.74
C ARG A 87 -3.11 11.38 1.99
N THR A 88 -4.30 11.87 1.70
CA THR A 88 -4.69 13.27 1.95
C THR A 88 -5.51 13.38 3.24
N ILE A 89 -5.16 14.33 4.10
CA ILE A 89 -5.83 14.64 5.37
C ILE A 89 -6.15 16.13 5.36
N THR A 90 -7.42 16.49 5.27
CA THR A 90 -7.87 17.89 5.27
C THR A 90 -8.17 18.36 6.70
N ARG A 91 -7.92 19.63 6.98
CA ARG A 91 -8.46 20.29 8.17
C ARG A 91 -9.90 20.70 7.88
N ASN A 92 -10.84 20.17 8.66
CA ASN A 92 -12.22 20.70 8.74
C ASN A 92 -12.27 21.91 9.67
#